data_AF-A0A091AWW4-F1
#
_entry.id   AF-A0A091AWW4-F1
#
_cell.length_a   1.000
_cell.length_b   1.000
_cell.length_c   1.000
_cell.angle_alpha   90.00
_cell.angle_beta   90.00
_cell.angle_gamma   90.00
#
_symmetry.space_group_name_H-M   'P 1'
#
loop_
_entity.id
_entity.type
_entity.pdbx_description
1 polymer ?
#
loop_
_entity_poly.entity_id
_entity_poly.type
_entity_poly.pdbx_seq_one_letter_code
_entity_poly.pdbx_strand_id
1 'polypeptide(L)'
;MKTLIAGSLLTLSLVFSAGAQAIVDSFAIGFSPRTGDVAVDAQLGDINVFARGNTDGFIDDVVVSYGAPRYLVREYYVDRRWAPGDIYYACALAHQLGRPCLEILNIYERDHGQGWGAIAQRLGIKPGSPAFHSLKGRVGQGHGKMRGNGGGRPQAQGGGGARMSAAPGPGNGGGRPAPAGGPGGGQGKGKGKDKGGR
;
A
#
# COMPACT_ATOMS: atom_id res chain seq x y z
N MET A 1 36.96 -68.03 -14.62
CA MET A 1 36.52 -68.91 -13.52
C MET A 1 37.04 -68.37 -12.20
N LYS A 2 36.19 -68.41 -11.17
CA LYS A 2 36.38 -68.02 -9.74
C LYS A 2 35.87 -66.62 -9.35
N THR A 3 34.67 -66.72 -8.77
CA THR A 3 33.83 -65.82 -7.98
C THR A 3 34.55 -65.17 -6.80
N LEU A 4 34.10 -63.97 -6.39
CA LEU A 4 33.78 -63.69 -4.98
C LEU A 4 32.56 -62.76 -4.87
N ILE A 5 31.61 -63.23 -4.07
CA ILE A 5 30.38 -62.60 -3.61
C ILE A 5 30.70 -61.70 -2.41
N ALA A 6 29.78 -60.76 -2.15
CA ALA A 6 29.52 -60.04 -0.88
C ALA A 6 29.80 -58.54 -1.05
N GLY A 7 28.82 -57.64 -0.97
CA GLY A 7 27.59 -57.70 -0.18
C GLY A 7 27.59 -56.48 0.73
N SER A 8 26.61 -55.60 0.59
CA SER A 8 25.94 -54.85 1.66
C SER A 8 25.14 -53.71 1.07
N LEU A 9 23.83 -53.82 1.25
CA LEU A 9 22.86 -52.74 1.11
C LEU A 9 23.24 -51.59 2.05
N LEU A 10 23.17 -50.36 1.54
CA LEU A 10 22.82 -49.21 2.37
C LEU A 10 21.87 -48.33 1.58
N THR A 11 20.58 -48.62 1.75
CA THR A 11 19.48 -47.76 1.39
C THR A 11 19.56 -46.48 2.22
N LEU A 12 19.79 -45.34 1.58
CA LEU A 12 19.36 -44.06 2.13
C LEU A 12 18.37 -43.43 1.15
N SER A 13 17.12 -43.80 1.36
CA SER A 13 15.95 -43.21 0.74
C SER A 13 15.90 -41.72 1.08
N LEU A 14 16.35 -40.85 0.16
CA LEU A 14 15.92 -39.45 0.18
C LEU A 14 14.52 -39.38 -0.43
N VAL A 15 13.53 -39.76 0.37
CA VAL A 15 12.18 -39.20 0.21
C VAL A 15 12.29 -37.75 0.66
N PHE A 16 12.59 -36.86 -0.29
CA PHE A 16 12.33 -35.45 -0.07
C PHE A 16 10.82 -35.29 -0.21
N SER A 17 10.14 -35.11 0.92
CA SER A 17 8.71 -34.80 0.99
C SER A 17 8.39 -33.59 0.11
N ALA A 18 8.00 -33.83 -1.14
CA ALA A 18 7.31 -32.85 -1.98
C ALA A 18 5.85 -32.75 -1.51
N GLY A 19 5.66 -32.37 -0.25
CA GLY A 19 4.37 -32.17 0.38
C GLY A 19 4.40 -30.85 1.13
N ALA A 20 3.56 -29.91 0.70
CA ALA A 20 3.27 -28.61 1.33
C ALA A 20 4.20 -27.41 1.05
N GLN A 21 4.70 -27.23 -0.18
CA GLN A 21 5.34 -25.96 -0.59
C GLN A 21 4.81 -25.36 -1.93
N ALA A 22 3.83 -25.97 -2.60
CA ALA A 22 3.43 -25.54 -3.95
C ALA A 22 2.25 -24.55 -4.04
N ILE A 23 1.93 -23.81 -2.97
CA ILE A 23 0.83 -22.80 -3.01
C ILE A 23 1.30 -21.39 -2.59
N VAL A 24 2.59 -21.21 -2.27
CA VAL A 24 3.10 -19.94 -1.70
C VAL A 24 3.73 -18.98 -2.71
N ASP A 25 3.96 -19.41 -3.96
CA ASP A 25 4.70 -18.62 -4.97
C ASP A 25 3.82 -17.91 -6.02
N SER A 26 2.53 -18.24 -6.12
CA SER A 26 1.74 -17.89 -7.29
C SER A 26 1.40 -16.40 -7.46
N PHE A 27 1.58 -15.56 -6.42
CA PHE A 27 1.30 -14.12 -6.53
C PHE A 27 2.54 -13.25 -6.76
N ALA A 28 3.75 -13.78 -6.55
CA ALA A 28 4.98 -12.99 -6.68
C ALA A 28 5.81 -13.37 -7.91
N ILE A 29 5.76 -14.64 -8.34
CA ILE A 29 6.41 -15.09 -9.56
C ILE A 29 5.40 -15.04 -10.70
N GLY A 30 5.42 -13.93 -11.47
CA GLY A 30 4.58 -13.75 -12.66
C GLY A 30 3.51 -12.66 -12.57
N PHE A 31 3.41 -11.91 -11.46
CA PHE A 31 2.50 -10.77 -11.39
C PHE A 31 2.97 -9.65 -12.32
N SER A 32 2.19 -9.38 -13.37
CA SER A 32 2.45 -8.34 -14.35
C SER A 32 1.17 -7.55 -14.62
N PRO A 33 0.92 -6.49 -13.84
CA PRO A 33 -0.31 -5.71 -13.95
C PRO A 33 -0.37 -4.92 -15.28
N ARG A 34 0.78 -4.60 -15.88
CA ARG A 34 0.90 -3.91 -17.18
C ARG A 34 0.04 -2.64 -17.21
N THR A 35 0.17 -1.78 -16.20
CA THR A 35 -0.59 -0.52 -16.12
C THR A 35 -0.11 0.51 -17.15
N GLY A 36 1.08 0.30 -17.72
CA GLY A 36 1.74 1.26 -18.61
C GLY A 36 2.64 2.24 -17.87
N ASP A 37 2.82 2.09 -16.55
CA ASP A 37 3.74 2.88 -15.74
C ASP A 37 4.48 1.99 -14.74
N VAL A 38 5.80 1.95 -14.85
CA VAL A 38 6.66 1.05 -14.07
C VAL A 38 6.61 1.31 -12.57
N ALA A 39 6.36 2.55 -12.15
CA ALA A 39 6.27 2.89 -10.74
C ALA A 39 4.93 2.42 -10.15
N VAL A 40 3.84 2.54 -10.92
CA VAL A 40 2.55 1.95 -10.54
C VAL A 40 2.66 0.43 -10.50
N ASP A 41 3.28 -0.20 -11.50
CA ASP A 41 3.44 -1.67 -11.53
C ASP A 41 4.24 -2.18 -10.31
N ALA A 42 5.35 -1.52 -9.98
CA ALA A 42 6.15 -1.82 -8.79
C ALA A 42 5.33 -1.66 -7.50
N GLN A 43 4.55 -0.60 -7.41
CA GLN A 43 3.67 -0.36 -6.27
C GLN A 43 2.67 -1.50 -6.05
N LEU A 44 2.00 -1.95 -7.12
CA LEU A 44 1.02 -3.03 -7.00
C LEU A 44 1.70 -4.33 -6.57
N GLY A 45 2.95 -4.56 -6.99
CA GLY A 45 3.79 -5.63 -6.47
C GLY A 45 4.07 -5.50 -4.97
N ASP A 46 4.41 -4.31 -4.49
CA ASP A 46 4.61 -4.04 -3.06
C ASP A 46 3.31 -4.24 -2.25
N ILE A 47 2.14 -3.92 -2.82
CA ILE A 47 0.84 -4.19 -2.19
C ILE A 47 0.60 -5.71 -2.07
N ASN A 48 0.96 -6.50 -3.10
CA ASN A 48 0.92 -7.96 -3.01
C ASN A 48 1.81 -8.47 -1.87
N VAL A 49 2.98 -7.86 -1.64
CA VAL A 49 3.85 -8.18 -0.51
C VAL A 49 3.20 -7.80 0.81
N PHE A 50 2.69 -6.57 0.93
CA PHE A 50 2.08 -6.07 2.15
C PHE A 50 0.88 -6.91 2.62
N ALA A 51 0.00 -7.31 1.70
CA ALA A 51 -1.16 -8.12 2.04
C ALA A 51 -0.77 -9.53 2.54
N ARG A 52 0.44 -10.03 2.21
CA ARG A 52 0.96 -11.29 2.75
C ARG A 52 1.26 -11.13 4.23
N GLY A 53 0.41 -11.73 5.06
CA GLY A 53 0.51 -11.66 6.52
C GLY A 53 -0.25 -10.50 7.15
N ASN A 54 -0.92 -9.65 6.35
CA ASN A 54 -1.76 -8.57 6.85
C ASN A 54 -3.08 -8.46 6.07
N THR A 55 -3.88 -9.53 6.10
CA THR A 55 -5.16 -9.60 5.38
C THR A 55 -6.13 -8.51 5.80
N ASP A 56 -6.39 -8.36 7.09
CA ASP A 56 -7.36 -7.37 7.56
C ASP A 56 -6.88 -5.94 7.31
N GLY A 57 -5.59 -5.65 7.50
CA GLY A 57 -5.02 -4.34 7.19
C GLY A 57 -5.06 -3.99 5.70
N PHE A 58 -4.85 -4.95 4.80
CA PHE A 58 -5.07 -4.76 3.37
C PHE A 58 -6.53 -4.44 3.06
N ILE A 59 -7.47 -5.23 3.60
CA ILE A 59 -8.90 -5.02 3.38
C ILE A 59 -9.32 -3.64 3.91
N ASP A 60 -8.89 -3.27 5.12
CA ASP A 60 -9.16 -1.97 5.71
C ASP A 60 -8.62 -0.82 4.87
N ASP A 61 -7.42 -0.95 4.31
CA ASP A 61 -6.85 0.11 3.48
C ASP A 61 -7.65 0.31 2.18
N VAL A 62 -8.11 -0.76 1.54
CA VAL A 62 -8.97 -0.66 0.35
C VAL A 62 -10.32 -0.03 0.70
N VAL A 63 -10.93 -0.42 1.82
CA VAL A 63 -12.21 0.13 2.31
C VAL A 63 -12.07 1.62 2.61
N VAL A 64 -11.04 2.01 3.36
CA VAL A 64 -10.81 3.42 3.77
C VAL A 64 -10.39 4.28 2.59
N SER A 65 -9.55 3.76 1.70
CA SER A 65 -9.02 4.55 0.57
C SER A 65 -10.03 4.73 -0.55
N TYR A 66 -10.92 3.75 -0.78
CA TYR A 66 -11.77 3.70 -1.98
C TYR A 66 -13.25 3.46 -1.70
N GLY A 67 -13.66 3.25 -0.44
CA GLY A 67 -15.06 3.02 -0.07
C GLY A 67 -15.62 1.67 -0.53
N ALA A 68 -14.78 0.72 -0.89
CA ALA A 68 -15.23 -0.61 -1.29
C ALA A 68 -15.86 -1.35 -0.10
N PRO A 69 -16.97 -2.09 -0.27
CA PRO A 69 -17.54 -2.87 0.83
C PRO A 69 -16.55 -3.93 1.35
N ARG A 70 -16.37 -4.03 2.67
CA ARG A 70 -15.42 -4.98 3.28
C ARG A 70 -15.61 -6.41 2.79
N TYR A 71 -16.87 -6.86 2.73
CA TYR A 71 -17.20 -8.22 2.30
C TYR A 71 -16.75 -8.50 0.87
N LEU A 72 -16.88 -7.51 -0.03
CA LEU A 72 -16.49 -7.62 -1.42
C LEU A 72 -14.97 -7.79 -1.56
N VAL A 73 -14.21 -6.95 -0.87
CA VAL A 73 -12.74 -7.02 -0.89
C VAL A 73 -12.27 -8.36 -0.32
N ARG A 74 -12.91 -8.83 0.76
CA ARG A 74 -12.61 -10.13 1.36
C ARG A 74 -12.93 -11.28 0.40
N GLU A 75 -14.07 -11.28 -0.27
CA GLU A 75 -14.47 -12.31 -1.22
C GLU A 75 -13.44 -12.41 -2.36
N TYR A 76 -13.09 -11.29 -2.99
CA TYR A 76 -12.12 -11.30 -4.09
C TYR A 76 -10.73 -11.73 -3.63
N TYR A 77 -10.30 -11.30 -2.44
CA TYR A 77 -8.97 -11.64 -1.93
C TYR A 77 -8.87 -13.09 -1.42
N VAL A 78 -9.80 -13.50 -0.55
CA VAL A 78 -9.71 -14.77 0.19
C VAL A 78 -10.31 -15.92 -0.62
N ASP A 79 -11.52 -15.73 -1.15
CA ASP A 79 -12.28 -16.82 -1.75
C ASP A 79 -11.89 -17.00 -3.23
N ARG A 80 -11.83 -15.89 -3.97
CA ARG A 80 -11.45 -15.89 -5.38
C ARG A 80 -9.95 -15.82 -5.62
N ARG A 81 -9.15 -15.60 -4.57
CA ARG A 81 -7.68 -15.59 -4.63
C ARG A 81 -7.14 -14.62 -5.68
N TRP A 82 -7.73 -13.43 -5.79
CA TRP A 82 -7.18 -12.39 -6.64
C TRP A 82 -5.91 -11.79 -6.05
N ALA A 83 -5.03 -11.30 -6.93
CA ALA A 83 -3.86 -10.55 -6.50
C ALA A 83 -4.31 -9.26 -5.77
N PRO A 84 -3.78 -8.98 -4.56
CA PRO A 84 -4.09 -7.76 -3.81
C PRO A 84 -3.95 -6.47 -4.62
N GLY A 85 -2.90 -6.38 -5.44
CA GLY A 85 -2.62 -5.25 -6.33
C GLY A 85 -3.69 -5.06 -7.41
N ASP A 86 -4.27 -6.16 -7.94
CA ASP A 86 -5.37 -6.07 -8.91
C ASP A 86 -6.65 -5.57 -8.25
N ILE A 87 -6.98 -6.07 -7.05
CA ILE A 87 -8.12 -5.60 -6.26
C ILE A 87 -7.96 -4.11 -5.93
N TYR A 88 -6.76 -3.73 -5.48
CA TYR A 88 -6.42 -2.37 -5.12
C TYR A 88 -6.57 -1.42 -6.31
N TYR A 89 -5.99 -1.78 -7.46
CA TYR A 89 -6.03 -0.97 -8.65
C TYR A 89 -7.44 -0.87 -9.24
N ALA A 90 -8.23 -1.95 -9.20
CA ALA A 90 -9.63 -1.95 -9.61
C ALA A 90 -10.44 -0.92 -8.81
N CYS A 91 -10.34 -0.95 -7.48
CA CYS A 91 -11.06 -0.01 -6.62
C CYS A 91 -10.53 1.42 -6.76
N ALA A 92 -9.22 1.62 -6.96
CA ALA A 92 -8.64 2.93 -7.23
C ALA A 92 -9.19 3.55 -8.53
N LEU A 93 -9.26 2.74 -9.58
CA LEU A 93 -9.81 3.14 -10.88
C LEU A 93 -11.31 3.44 -10.78
N ALA A 94 -12.06 2.59 -10.06
CA ALA A 94 -13.49 2.78 -9.80
C ALA A 94 -13.75 4.11 -9.08
N HIS A 95 -13.01 4.38 -8.01
CA HIS A 95 -13.08 5.65 -7.27
C HIS A 95 -12.78 6.84 -8.17
N GLN A 96 -11.75 6.76 -9.01
CA GLN A 96 -11.40 7.84 -9.95
C GLN A 96 -12.51 8.11 -10.98
N LEU A 97 -13.26 7.08 -11.37
CA LEU A 97 -14.34 7.15 -12.35
C LEU A 97 -15.72 7.44 -11.71
N GLY A 98 -15.82 7.49 -10.38
CA GLY A 98 -17.11 7.61 -9.67
C GLY A 98 -18.00 6.37 -9.85
N ARG A 99 -17.41 5.19 -9.99
CA ARG A 99 -18.09 3.91 -10.26
C ARG A 99 -17.92 2.93 -9.09
N PRO A 100 -18.82 1.95 -8.93
CA PRO A 100 -18.66 0.91 -7.90
C PRO A 100 -17.42 0.06 -8.14
N CYS A 101 -16.68 -0.30 -7.08
CA CYS A 101 -15.49 -1.16 -7.23
C CYS A 101 -15.81 -2.52 -7.88
N LEU A 102 -16.96 -3.12 -7.53
CA LEU A 102 -17.42 -4.39 -8.13
C LEU A 102 -17.51 -4.32 -9.67
N GLU A 103 -17.89 -3.17 -10.22
CA GLU A 103 -18.01 -3.02 -11.66
C GLU A 103 -16.65 -3.15 -12.37
N ILE A 104 -15.61 -2.53 -11.82
CA ILE A 104 -14.27 -2.59 -12.39
C ILE A 104 -13.62 -3.95 -12.15
N LEU A 105 -13.88 -4.57 -10.99
CA LEU A 105 -13.49 -5.96 -10.73
C LEU A 105 -14.06 -6.90 -11.79
N ASN A 106 -15.36 -6.82 -12.09
CA ASN A 106 -15.98 -7.65 -13.12
C ASN A 106 -15.40 -7.39 -14.54
N ILE A 107 -15.08 -6.14 -14.86
CA ILE A 107 -14.42 -5.82 -16.14
C ILE A 107 -13.05 -6.48 -16.22
N TYR A 108 -12.24 -6.39 -15.16
CA TYR A 108 -10.93 -7.04 -15.15
C TYR A 108 -11.05 -8.57 -15.17
N GLU A 109 -12.01 -9.15 -14.47
CA GLU A 109 -12.24 -10.60 -14.44
C GLU A 109 -12.39 -11.16 -15.86
N ARG A 110 -13.14 -10.46 -16.72
CA ARG A 110 -13.33 -10.81 -18.13
C ARG A 110 -12.13 -10.45 -19.02
N ASP A 111 -11.50 -9.30 -18.79
CA ASP A 111 -10.59 -8.67 -19.75
C ASP A 111 -9.10 -8.65 -19.32
N HIS A 112 -8.73 -9.26 -18.18
CA HIS A 112 -7.39 -9.17 -17.55
C HIS A 112 -6.24 -9.57 -18.49
N GLY A 113 -6.48 -10.44 -19.47
CA GLY A 113 -5.51 -10.80 -20.50
C GLY A 113 -4.94 -9.61 -21.26
N GLN A 114 -5.66 -8.49 -21.32
CA GLN A 114 -5.23 -7.24 -21.97
C GLN A 114 -4.28 -6.39 -21.10
N GLY A 115 -4.28 -6.61 -19.78
CA GLY A 115 -3.56 -5.78 -18.81
C GLY A 115 -4.29 -4.49 -18.44
N TRP A 116 -3.88 -3.90 -17.32
CA TRP A 116 -4.55 -2.74 -16.74
C TRP A 116 -4.46 -1.49 -17.61
N GLY A 117 -3.37 -1.29 -18.35
CA GLY A 117 -3.21 -0.13 -19.22
C GLY A 117 -4.29 -0.07 -20.31
N ALA A 118 -4.57 -1.19 -20.97
CA ALA A 118 -5.61 -1.27 -22.00
C ALA A 118 -7.02 -1.08 -21.42
N ILE A 119 -7.28 -1.68 -20.26
CA ILE A 119 -8.56 -1.55 -19.55
C ILE A 119 -8.78 -0.09 -19.12
N ALA A 120 -7.80 0.53 -18.46
CA ALA A 120 -7.88 1.92 -18.02
C ALA A 120 -8.09 2.89 -19.19
N GLN A 121 -7.39 2.69 -20.31
CA GLN A 121 -7.57 3.49 -21.53
C GLN A 121 -9.00 3.39 -22.08
N ARG A 122 -9.55 2.17 -22.18
CA ARG A 122 -10.94 1.94 -22.63
C ARG A 122 -11.96 2.60 -21.71
N LEU A 123 -11.65 2.69 -20.42
CA LEU A 123 -12.48 3.37 -19.42
C LEU A 123 -12.25 4.89 -19.38
N GLY A 124 -11.42 5.44 -20.27
CA GLY A 124 -11.20 6.88 -20.42
C GLY A 124 -9.96 7.44 -19.70
N ILE A 125 -9.25 6.63 -18.92
CA ILE A 125 -7.99 7.01 -18.26
C ILE A 125 -6.82 6.75 -19.20
N LYS A 126 -6.47 7.76 -20.02
CA LYS A 126 -5.34 7.66 -20.95
C LYS A 126 -4.00 7.91 -20.21
N PRO A 127 -2.92 7.20 -20.55
CA PRO A 127 -1.58 7.52 -20.05
C PRO A 127 -1.25 9.00 -20.24
N GLY A 128 -0.63 9.61 -19.23
CA GLY A 128 -0.27 11.04 -19.24
C GLY A 128 -1.44 12.02 -19.10
N SER A 129 -2.70 11.55 -19.05
CA SER A 129 -3.82 12.45 -18.77
C SER A 129 -3.79 12.93 -17.31
N PRO A 130 -4.41 14.09 -17.00
CA PRO A 130 -4.57 14.53 -15.61
C PRO A 130 -5.24 13.47 -14.72
N ALA A 131 -6.20 12.73 -15.27
CA ALA A 131 -6.88 11.64 -14.57
C ALA A 131 -5.92 10.48 -14.25
N PHE A 132 -5.02 10.14 -15.18
CA PHE A 132 -3.98 9.15 -14.93
C PHE A 132 -2.99 9.60 -13.86
N HIS A 133 -2.52 10.85 -13.91
CA HIS A 133 -1.65 11.39 -12.87
C HIS A 133 -2.32 11.39 -11.49
N SER A 134 -3.61 11.73 -11.42
CA SER A 134 -4.39 11.67 -10.19
C SER A 134 -4.50 10.23 -9.65
N LEU A 135 -4.80 9.26 -10.53
CA LEU A 135 -4.84 7.84 -10.18
C LEU A 135 -3.49 7.35 -9.65
N LYS A 136 -2.40 7.65 -10.37
CA LYS A 136 -1.03 7.32 -9.97
C LYS A 136 -0.68 7.91 -8.61
N GLY A 137 -1.02 9.19 -8.37
CA GLY A 137 -0.79 9.84 -7.09
C GLY A 137 -1.52 9.16 -5.94
N ARG A 138 -2.78 8.76 -6.14
CA ARG A 138 -3.58 8.07 -5.11
C ARG A 138 -3.05 6.67 -4.81
N VAL A 139 -2.74 5.88 -5.85
CA VAL A 139 -2.09 4.56 -5.70
C VAL A 139 -0.72 4.71 -5.01
N GLY A 140 0.00 5.78 -5.33
CA GLY A 140 1.23 6.25 -4.66
C GLY A 140 1.10 6.39 -3.14
N GLN A 141 0.07 7.12 -2.69
CA GLN A 141 -0.13 7.49 -1.29
C GLN A 141 -0.47 6.30 -0.39
N GLY A 142 -1.30 5.37 -0.85
CA GLY A 142 -1.70 4.22 -0.02
C GLY A 142 -0.52 3.33 0.37
N HIS A 143 0.41 3.09 -0.56
CA HIS A 143 1.64 2.36 -0.24
C HIS A 143 2.54 3.09 0.77
N GLY A 144 2.62 4.42 0.71
CA GLY A 144 3.36 5.20 1.72
C GLY A 144 2.82 4.92 3.12
N LYS A 145 1.49 4.83 3.26
CA LYS A 145 0.84 4.43 4.51
C LYS A 145 1.18 2.98 4.89
N MET A 146 1.14 2.06 3.93
CA MET A 146 1.47 0.65 4.16
C MET A 146 2.94 0.44 4.58
N ARG A 147 3.89 1.20 4.01
CA ARG A 147 5.30 1.16 4.41
C ARG A 147 5.54 1.77 5.78
N GLY A 148 4.83 2.85 6.12
CA GLY A 148 4.90 3.46 7.46
C GLY A 148 4.31 2.57 8.56
N ASN A 149 3.24 1.83 8.25
CA ASN A 149 2.54 0.98 9.20
C ASN A 149 3.07 -0.47 9.23
N GLY A 150 3.72 -0.94 8.16
CA GLY A 150 4.33 -2.27 8.03
C GLY A 150 5.76 -2.39 8.57
N GLY A 151 6.27 -1.35 9.26
CA GLY A 151 7.63 -1.25 9.79
C GLY A 151 7.88 -2.04 11.07
N GLY A 152 7.33 -3.24 11.21
CA GLY A 152 7.78 -4.20 12.23
C GLY A 152 9.04 -4.93 11.77
N ARG A 153 10.19 -4.25 11.72
CA ARG A 153 11.48 -4.97 11.76
C ARG A 153 11.55 -5.69 13.12
N PRO A 154 11.94 -6.98 13.21
CA PRO A 154 12.38 -7.50 14.49
C PRO A 154 13.57 -6.65 14.94
N GLN A 155 13.34 -5.81 15.94
CA GLN A 155 14.41 -5.14 16.67
C GLN A 155 15.25 -6.28 17.25
N ALA A 156 16.41 -6.55 16.62
CA ALA A 156 17.41 -7.39 17.24
C ALA A 156 17.65 -6.84 18.65
N GLN A 157 17.34 -7.66 19.65
CA GLN A 157 17.54 -7.36 21.05
C GLN A 157 19.05 -7.37 21.30
N GLY A 158 19.72 -6.30 20.85
CA GLY A 158 21.12 -6.02 21.15
C GLY A 158 21.19 -5.39 22.53
N GLY A 159 21.44 -6.21 23.54
CA GLY A 159 21.77 -5.74 24.88
C GLY A 159 23.01 -4.85 24.86
N GLY A 160 22.97 -3.79 25.65
CA GLY A 160 24.10 -2.89 25.84
C GLY A 160 23.66 -1.57 26.47
N GLY A 161 23.51 -1.56 27.80
CA GLY A 161 23.22 -0.35 28.54
C GLY A 161 24.42 0.61 28.58
N ALA A 162 24.13 1.90 28.65
CA ALA A 162 24.92 2.87 29.42
C ALA A 162 24.09 4.16 29.61
N ARG A 163 23.95 4.55 30.88
CA ARG A 163 23.40 5.82 31.35
C ARG A 163 24.31 6.95 30.93
N MET A 164 23.79 8.06 30.41
CA MET A 164 24.39 9.40 30.58
C MET A 164 23.31 10.48 30.57
N SER A 165 23.19 11.17 31.70
CA SER A 165 22.44 12.41 31.91
C SER A 165 22.94 13.51 30.96
N ALA A 166 22.05 14.33 30.41
CA ALA A 166 22.43 15.60 29.77
C ALA A 166 21.43 16.70 30.12
N ALA A 167 21.91 17.68 30.87
CA ALA A 167 21.27 18.95 31.18
C ALA A 167 21.22 19.88 29.93
N PRO A 168 20.41 20.97 29.93
CA PRO A 168 20.32 21.89 28.80
C PRO A 168 21.57 22.79 28.72
N GLY A 169 22.16 22.90 27.54
CA GLY A 169 23.33 23.74 27.25
C GLY A 169 23.02 25.24 27.10
N PRO A 170 24.06 26.10 27.09
CA PRO A 170 23.96 27.55 27.30
C PRO A 170 23.78 28.34 26.00
N GLY A 171 23.13 29.50 26.11
CA GLY A 171 23.03 30.50 25.04
C GLY A 171 24.24 31.41 24.96
N ASN A 172 24.55 31.89 23.75
CA ASN A 172 25.34 33.10 23.52
C ASN A 172 25.07 33.67 22.12
N GLY A 173 25.08 35.01 21.99
CA GLY A 173 25.15 35.73 20.72
C GLY A 173 24.20 36.92 20.60
N GLY A 174 24.65 38.11 21.03
CA GLY A 174 23.89 39.36 21.00
C GLY A 174 23.94 40.16 19.69
N GLY A 175 23.08 41.19 19.61
CA GLY A 175 23.10 42.25 18.59
C GLY A 175 21.84 43.14 18.65
N ARG A 176 21.96 44.34 19.23
CA ARG A 176 20.96 45.45 19.31
C ARG A 176 20.92 46.23 17.96
N PRO A 177 20.05 47.24 17.70
CA PRO A 177 18.99 47.85 18.53
C PRO A 177 17.62 48.12 17.84
N ALA A 178 16.66 48.60 18.64
CA ALA A 178 15.32 49.08 18.25
C ALA A 178 15.32 50.35 17.36
N PRO A 179 14.17 50.75 16.79
CA PRO A 179 13.34 51.70 17.54
C PRO A 179 11.80 51.55 17.39
N ALA A 180 11.12 52.00 18.46
CA ALA A 180 9.89 52.79 18.52
C ALA A 180 8.61 52.36 17.76
N GLY A 181 7.53 52.19 18.53
CA GLY A 181 6.14 52.30 18.04
C GLY A 181 5.12 51.74 19.04
N GLY A 182 4.37 52.63 19.69
CA GLY A 182 3.42 52.34 20.77
C GLY A 182 2.13 51.59 20.38
N PRO A 183 1.18 51.45 21.32
CA PRO A 183 0.27 50.31 21.41
C PRO A 183 -1.07 50.52 20.69
N GLY A 184 -1.60 49.46 20.10
CA GLY A 184 -2.95 49.41 19.54
C GLY A 184 -3.70 48.18 20.03
N GLY A 185 -4.37 48.30 21.18
CA GLY A 185 -5.42 47.37 21.60
C GLY A 185 -6.72 47.63 20.84
N GLY A 186 -7.57 46.62 20.72
CA GLY A 186 -8.91 46.80 20.17
C GLY A 186 -9.59 45.52 19.72
N GLN A 187 -9.99 44.69 20.67
CA GLN A 187 -10.85 43.52 20.42
C GLN A 187 -12.31 44.00 20.34
N GLY A 188 -12.83 44.17 19.12
CA GLY A 188 -14.20 44.62 18.86
C GLY A 188 -15.15 43.48 18.54
N LYS A 189 -16.01 43.12 19.49
CA LYS A 189 -17.09 42.13 19.37
C LYS A 189 -18.36 42.83 18.86
N GLY A 190 -18.67 42.68 17.57
CA GLY A 190 -19.86 43.26 16.94
C GLY A 190 -21.10 42.35 17.09
N LYS A 191 -22.07 42.81 17.88
CA LYS A 191 -23.35 42.16 18.17
C LYS A 191 -24.40 42.71 17.20
N GLY A 192 -25.06 41.83 16.44
CA GLY A 192 -26.14 42.19 15.52
C GLY A 192 -27.43 42.59 16.25
N LYS A 193 -28.02 43.68 15.76
CA LYS A 193 -29.38 44.25 15.89
C LYS A 193 -29.38 45.38 14.84
N ASP A 194 -30.39 45.72 14.07
CA ASP A 194 -31.83 45.45 14.03
C ASP A 194 -32.34 46.06 12.68
N LYS A 195 -33.52 45.62 12.24
CA LYS A 195 -34.59 46.40 11.54
C LYS A 195 -34.29 47.17 10.22
N GLY A 196 -35.02 46.74 9.19
CA GLY A 196 -36.23 47.47 8.76
C GLY A 196 -36.12 48.44 7.57
N GLY A 197 -36.89 48.13 6.52
CA GLY A 197 -37.73 49.09 5.81
C GLY A 197 -37.13 49.87 4.63
N ARG A 198 -37.39 49.38 3.42
CA ARG A 198 -38.21 50.06 2.40
C ARG A 198 -38.49 49.14 1.22
#